data_AF-A0A959P0D8-F1
#
_entry.id   AF-A0A959P0D8-F1
#
_cell.length_a   1.000
_cell.length_b   1.000
_cell.length_c   1.000
_cell.angle_alpha   90.00
_cell.angle_beta   90.00
_cell.angle_gamma   90.00
#
_symmetry.space_group_name_H-M   'P 1'
#
loop_
_entity.id
_entity.type
_entity.pdbx_description
1 polymer ?
#
loop_
_entity_poly.entity_id
_entity_poly.type
_entity_poly.pdbx_seq_one_letter_code
_entity_poly.pdbx_strand_id
1 'polypeptide(L)' 'KRYKAHSPIETFDSEQVIKLLSSKSVVRLGVMQGADENGQKISMLVAYNSRGVIVGKGLQTGDPCPPPKCE' A
#
# COMPACT_ATOMS: atom_id res chain seq x y z
N LYS A 1 -13.18 -24.25 1.06
CA LYS A 1 -13.77 -22.96 0.62
C LYS A 1 -12.61 -22.11 0.09
N ARG A 2 -12.52 -21.87 -1.23
CA ARG A 2 -11.48 -21.02 -1.81
C ARG A 2 -11.70 -19.60 -1.27
N TYR A 3 -10.68 -19.01 -0.66
CA TYR A 3 -10.72 -17.60 -0.25
C TYR A 3 -10.91 -16.79 -1.53
N LYS A 4 -12.16 -16.40 -1.81
CA LYS A 4 -12.44 -15.40 -2.84
C LYS A 4 -11.84 -14.11 -2.30
N ALA A 5 -10.66 -13.73 -2.80
CA ALA A 5 -10.10 -12.42 -2.57
C ALA A 5 -11.02 -11.41 -3.28
N HIS A 6 -12.04 -10.97 -2.55
CA HIS A 6 -13.09 -10.04 -3.00
C HIS A 6 -12.73 -8.57 -2.78
N SER A 7 -11.53 -8.29 -2.29
CA SER A 7 -11.05 -6.94 -2.08
C SER A 7 -10.22 -6.50 -3.28
N PRO A 8 -10.36 -5.26 -3.77
CA PRO A 8 -9.45 -4.71 -4.76
C PRO A 8 -8.02 -4.92 -4.25
N ILE A 9 -7.19 -5.54 -5.08
CA ILE A 9 -5.78 -5.73 -4.76
C ILE A 9 -5.14 -4.36 -4.89
N GLU A 10 -4.76 -3.77 -3.76
CA GLU A 10 -3.97 -2.53 -3.75
C GLU A 10 -2.56 -2.87 -4.24
N THR A 11 -2.19 -2.31 -5.38
CA THR A 11 -0.85 -2.46 -5.96
C THR A 11 0.01 -1.26 -5.58
N PHE A 12 1.23 -1.55 -5.14
CA PHE A 12 2.24 -0.55 -4.83
C PHE A 12 3.43 -0.73 -5.75
N ASP A 13 4.08 0.37 -6.10
CA ASP A 13 5.27 0.36 -6.93
C ASP A 13 6.37 -0.45 -6.25
N SER A 14 6.80 -1.55 -6.89
CA SER A 14 7.77 -2.47 -6.32
C SER A 14 9.12 -1.80 -6.02
N GLU A 15 9.54 -0.80 -6.81
CA GLU A 15 10.78 -0.07 -6.53
C GLU A 15 10.64 0.81 -5.29
N GLN A 16 9.49 1.46 -5.10
CA GLN A 16 9.20 2.22 -3.89
C GLN A 16 9.18 1.31 -2.66
N VAL A 17 8.55 0.13 -2.76
CA VAL A 17 8.53 -0.84 -1.65
C VAL A 17 9.93 -1.34 -1.31
N ILE A 18 10.74 -1.69 -2.31
CA ILE A 18 12.13 -2.14 -2.11
C ILE A 18 12.96 -1.03 -1.46
N LYS A 19 12.81 0.23 -1.89
CA LYS A 19 13.46 1.38 -1.26
C LYS A 19 13.08 1.51 0.21
N LEU A 20 11.80 1.36 0.55
CA LEU A 20 11.34 1.38 1.95
C LEU A 20 11.99 0.25 2.77
N LEU A 21 11.98 -0.98 2.24
CA LEU A 21 12.54 -2.16 2.92
C LEU A 21 14.06 -2.10 3.06
N SER A 22 14.76 -1.42 2.14
CA SER A 22 16.22 -1.26 2.20
C SER A 22 16.70 -0.31 3.33
N SER A 23 15.79 0.47 3.91
CA SER A 23 16.12 1.35 5.03
C SER A 23 16.34 0.52 6.30
N LYS A 24 17.58 0.52 6.83
CA LYS A 24 17.98 -0.20 8.06
C LYS A 24 17.13 0.11 9.30
N SER A 25 16.37 1.21 9.26
CA SER A 25 15.52 1.66 10.35
C SER A 25 14.11 1.08 10.31
N VAL A 26 13.69 0.44 9.21
CA VAL A 26 12.33 -0.05 9.03
C VAL A 26 12.12 -1.38 9.74
N VAL A 27 11.10 -1.43 10.58
CA VAL A 27 10.72 -2.63 11.37
C VAL A 27 9.31 -3.09 11.03
N ARG A 28 8.46 -2.20 10.50
CA ARG A 28 7.07 -2.50 10.17
C ARG A 28 6.62 -1.74 8.94
N LEU A 29 5.83 -2.40 8.09
CA LEU A 29 5.03 -1.77 7.04
C LEU A 29 3.56 -1.73 7.47
N GLY A 30 2.84 -0.69 7.07
CA GLY A 30 1.40 -0.56 7.24
C GLY A 30 0.77 0.15 6.05
N VAL A 31 -0.55 0.03 5.92
CA VAL A 31 -1.33 0.76 4.91
C VAL A 31 -2.14 1.83 5.63
N MET A 32 -2.02 3.08 5.20
CA MET A 32 -2.87 4.19 5.62
C MET A 32 -3.79 4.61 4.48
N GLN A 33 -5.06 4.84 4.78
CA GLN A 33 -6.03 5.35 3.82
C GLN A 33 -6.23 6.86 4.05
N GLY A 34 -6.28 7.61 2.96
CA GLY A 34 -6.53 9.04 2.95
C GLY A 34 -7.34 9.46 1.73
N ALA A 35 -7.38 10.76 1.48
CA ALA A 35 -7.93 11.34 0.26
C ALA A 35 -6.89 12.26 -0.39
N ASP A 36 -6.85 12.28 -1.72
CA ASP A 36 -6.05 13.24 -2.48
C ASP A 36 -6.71 14.64 -2.49
N GLU A 37 -6.08 15.60 -3.18
CA GLU A 37 -6.59 16.97 -3.31
C GLU A 37 -7.94 17.06 -4.05
N ASN A 38 -8.31 16.02 -4.81
CA ASN A 38 -9.58 15.90 -5.51
C ASN A 38 -10.65 15.15 -4.70
N GLY A 39 -10.33 14.74 -3.45
CA GLY A 39 -11.22 13.94 -2.61
C GLY A 39 -11.31 12.46 -3.00
N GLN A 40 -10.47 11.98 -3.91
CA GLN A 40 -10.36 10.56 -4.25
C GLN A 40 -9.68 9.80 -3.11
N LYS A 41 -10.27 8.68 -2.71
CA LYS A 41 -9.67 7.79 -1.71
C LYS A 41 -8.38 7.20 -2.26
N ILE A 42 -7.30 7.34 -1.50
CA ILE A 42 -5.99 6.79 -1.81
C ILE A 42 -5.50 5.93 -0.65
N SER A 43 -4.83 4.82 -0.96
CA SER A 43 -4.07 4.05 0.02
C SER A 43 -2.59 4.36 -0.13
N MET A 44 -1.88 4.37 0.99
CA MET A 44 -0.46 4.68 1.05
C MET A 44 0.24 3.63 1.90
N LEU A 45 1.30 3.04 1.36
CA LEU A 45 2.17 2.16 2.12
C LEU A 45 3.09 3.02 2.98
N VAL A 46 3.19 2.72 4.26
CA VAL A 46 3.95 3.50 5.24
C VAL A 46 4.92 2.59 5.96
N ALA A 47 6.17 3.03 6.06
CA ALA A 47 7.23 2.33 6.78
C ALA A 47 7.49 2.99 8.13
N TYR A 48 7.55 2.19 9.19
CA TYR A 48 7.78 2.62 10.56
C TYR A 48 9.09 2.07 11.10
N ASN A 49 9.75 2.86 11.95
CA ASN A 49 10.90 2.41 12.73
C ASN A 49 10.51 1.79 14.07
N SER A 50 11.50 1.35 14.84
CA SER A 50 11.31 0.74 16.17
C SER A 50 10.63 1.65 17.20
N ARG A 51 10.63 2.97 16.98
CA ARG A 51 9.95 3.97 17.81
C ARG A 51 8.51 4.25 17.36
N GLY A 52 8.02 3.55 16.33
CA GLY A 52 6.70 3.79 15.74
C GLY A 52 6.63 5.07 14.90
N VAL A 53 7.76 5.68 14.56
CA VAL A 53 7.80 6.89 13.73
C VAL A 53 7.85 6.52 12.25
N ILE A 54 7.09 7.24 11.43
CA ILE A 54 7.09 7.10 9.97
C ILE A 54 8.45 7.53 9.42
N VAL A 55 9.12 6.62 8.70
CA VAL A 55 10.44 6.87 8.08
C VAL A 55 10.41 6.75 6.56
N GLY A 56 9.26 6.38 5.98
CA GLY A 56 9.09 6.36 4.54
C GLY A 56 7.64 6.10 4.15
N LYS A 57 7.31 6.49 2.91
CA LYS A 57 5.99 6.33 2.31
C LYS A 57 6.15 5.84 0.87
N GLY A 58 5.24 4.98 0.43
CA GLY A 58 5.11 4.50 -0.94
C GLY A 58 3.68 4.75 -1.40
N LEU A 59 3.52 5.39 -2.55
CA LEU A 59 2.20 5.69 -3.10
C LEU A 59 1.64 4.42 -3.75
N GLN A 60 0.32 4.23 -3.59
CA GLN A 60 -0.40 3.27 -4.40
C GLN A 60 -0.23 3.65 -5.87
N THR A 61 0.21 2.70 -6.68
CA THR A 61 0.33 2.87 -8.12
C THR A 61 -0.61 1.87 -8.77
N GLY A 62 -1.63 2.41 -9.41
CA GLY A 62 -2.53 1.63 -10.25
C GLY A 62 -3.99 1.94 -9.98
N ASP A 63 -4.75 1.99 -11.07
CA ASP A 63 -6.19 1.77 -11.02
C ASP A 63 -6.47 0.47 -10.24
N PRO A 64 -7.49 0.44 -9.37
CA PRO A 64 -7.89 -0.79 -8.71
C PRO A 64 -8.07 -1.87 -9.77
N CYS A 65 -7.39 -3.03 -9.61
CA CYS A 65 -7.58 -4.14 -10.54
C CYS A 65 -9.08 -4.38 -10.70
N PRO A 66 -9.61 -4.39 -11.93
CA PRO A 66 -11.03 -4.63 -12.13
C PRO A 66 -11.36 -5.98 -11.46
N PRO A 67 -12.45 -6.05 -10.69
CA PRO A 67 -12.82 -7.30 -10.05
C PRO A 67 -12.89 -8.39 -11.12
N PRO A 68 -12.34 -9.59 -10.87
CA PRO A 68 -12.40 -10.67 -11.84
C PRO A 68 -13.85 -10.88 -12.24
N LYS A 69 -14.13 -10.80 -13.55
CA LYS A 69 -15.48 -11.08 -14.08
C LYS A 69 -15.85 -12.49 -13.63
N CYS A 70 -16.97 -12.62 -12.92
CA CYS A 70 -17.53 -13.93 -12.64
C CYS A 70 -18.25 -14.38 -13.92
N GLU A 71 -17.69 -15.37 -14.62
CA GLU A 71 -18.44 -16.19 -15.59
C GLU A 71 -19.18 -17.32 -14.87
#